data_AF-A0A960JJD1-F1
#
_entry.id   AF-A0A960JJD1-F1
#
_cell.length_a   1.000
_cell.length_b   1.000
_cell.length_c   1.000
_cell.angle_alpha   90.00
_cell.angle_beta   90.00
_cell.angle_gamma   90.00
#
_symmetry.space_group_name_H-M   'P 1'
#
loop_
_entity.id
_entity.type
_entity.pdbx_description
1 polymer ?
#
loop_
_entity_poly.entity_id
_entity_poly.type
_entity_poly.pdbx_seq_one_letter_code
_entity_poly.pdbx_strand_id
1 'polypeptide(L)'
;MASLRTGNRNFKAGQVKLRMNTSEITKKDRVNGYSIIELMIAMTITLVMLGLVATLLGDSLGMRERESRKTDALTSAQAALNVMSYEISNSGFGLTSNGIVIADSNRTQLHFRSNIENDDLSTNSPGEDVTYYVDSATASIVRYDPHAAITTSTIINRISSVAFQYFDYTGSNSTPTMSYTPTNNTGRIRIIITVELEDVEGQPDDQIVTFKTDITLRNSNYMLNQY
;
A
#
# COMPACT_ATOMS: atom_id res chain seq x y z
N MET A 1 -76.44 10.97 -45.44
CA MET A 1 -77.49 12.00 -45.29
C MET A 1 -78.67 11.37 -44.57
N ALA A 2 -78.98 11.83 -43.35
CA ALA A 2 -80.22 11.59 -42.57
C ALA A 2 -80.59 10.11 -42.32
N SER A 3 -81.31 9.68 -41.28
CA SER A 3 -82.03 10.33 -40.20
C SER A 3 -82.38 9.21 -39.20
N LEU A 4 -82.22 9.52 -37.92
CA LEU A 4 -83.07 9.12 -36.78
C LEU A 4 -83.67 7.71 -36.80
N ARG A 5 -83.17 6.85 -35.90
CA ARG A 5 -83.96 5.72 -35.39
C ARG A 5 -84.26 5.91 -33.90
N THR A 6 -85.51 6.23 -33.68
CA THR A 6 -86.30 6.24 -32.44
C THR A 6 -86.16 4.92 -31.68
N GLY A 7 -85.82 5.02 -30.39
CA GLY A 7 -85.85 3.93 -29.42
C GLY A 7 -86.65 4.37 -28.20
N ASN A 8 -87.83 3.79 -28.08
CA ASN A 8 -88.94 4.17 -27.23
C ASN A 8 -88.66 3.99 -25.72
N ARG A 9 -89.28 4.86 -24.93
CA ARG A 9 -89.28 4.88 -23.47
C ARG A 9 -90.11 3.71 -22.95
N ASN A 10 -89.62 3.02 -21.91
CA ASN A 10 -90.49 2.36 -20.95
C ASN A 10 -89.96 2.53 -19.54
N PHE A 11 -90.68 3.39 -18.83
CA PHE A 11 -90.57 3.72 -17.43
C PHE A 11 -90.98 2.47 -16.62
N LYS A 12 -90.06 1.90 -15.84
CA LYS A 12 -90.43 1.07 -14.70
C LYS A 12 -90.04 1.85 -13.45
N ALA A 13 -91.06 2.34 -12.75
CA ALA A 13 -90.97 2.87 -11.41
C ALA A 13 -90.51 1.76 -10.45
N GLY A 14 -89.19 1.56 -10.38
CA GLY A 14 -88.57 0.78 -9.33
C GLY A 14 -88.58 1.61 -8.05
N GLN A 15 -89.25 1.11 -7.03
CA GLN A 15 -89.26 1.73 -5.71
C GLN A 15 -87.82 2.01 -5.27
N VAL A 16 -87.51 3.29 -5.07
CA VAL A 16 -86.26 3.73 -4.45
C VAL A 16 -86.34 3.31 -2.99
N LYS A 17 -85.98 2.06 -2.71
CA LYS A 17 -85.65 1.61 -1.37
C LYS A 17 -84.33 2.29 -1.02
N LEU A 18 -84.42 3.39 -0.29
CA LEU A 18 -83.31 4.02 0.42
C LEU A 18 -82.66 2.96 1.31
N ARG A 19 -81.71 2.22 0.74
CA ARG A 19 -80.74 1.48 1.52
C ARG A 19 -79.84 2.56 2.09
N MET A 20 -80.05 2.86 3.37
CA MET A 20 -79.02 3.47 4.19
C MET A 20 -77.75 2.65 3.97
N ASN A 21 -76.80 3.18 3.22
CA ASN A 21 -75.42 2.78 3.36
C ASN A 21 -75.05 3.23 4.76
N THR A 22 -75.26 2.33 5.73
CA THR A 22 -74.56 2.37 7.00
C THR A 22 -73.09 2.46 6.62
N SER A 23 -72.52 3.65 6.72
CA SER A 23 -71.08 3.81 6.68
C SER A 23 -70.57 2.88 7.77
N GLU A 24 -69.93 1.79 7.39
CA GLU A 24 -68.99 1.11 8.26
C GLU A 24 -68.00 2.20 8.64
N ILE A 25 -68.20 2.78 9.82
CA ILE A 25 -67.22 3.57 10.51
C ILE A 25 -66.11 2.56 10.75
N THR A 26 -65.13 2.52 9.84
CA THR A 26 -63.85 1.89 10.09
C THR A 26 -63.42 2.38 11.46
N LYS A 27 -63.32 1.45 12.43
CA LYS A 27 -62.85 1.77 13.77
C LYS A 27 -61.58 2.57 13.59
N LYS A 28 -61.64 3.87 13.90
CA LYS A 28 -60.45 4.68 14.04
C LYS A 28 -59.74 4.08 15.24
N ASP A 29 -58.70 3.29 14.97
CA ASP A 29 -57.87 2.72 16.02
C ASP A 29 -57.46 3.88 16.92
N ARG A 30 -57.83 3.76 18.20
CA ARG A 30 -57.43 4.74 19.21
C ARG A 30 -55.92 4.65 19.31
N VAL A 31 -55.23 5.63 18.75
CA VAL A 31 -53.80 5.82 18.97
C VAL A 31 -53.67 6.18 20.45
N ASN A 32 -53.33 5.18 21.27
CA ASN A 32 -52.98 5.40 22.66
C ASN A 32 -51.68 6.22 22.68
N GLY A 33 -51.69 7.37 23.34
CA GLY A 33 -50.49 8.17 23.56
C GLY A 33 -49.52 7.44 24.50
N TYR A 34 -48.22 7.66 24.30
CA TYR A 34 -47.18 7.06 25.14
C TYR A 34 -47.20 7.64 26.55
N SER A 35 -46.97 6.79 27.55
CA SER A 35 -46.75 7.23 28.91
C SER A 35 -45.36 7.87 29.06
N ILE A 36 -45.21 8.85 29.96
CA ILE A 36 -43.91 9.48 30.27
C ILE A 36 -42.88 8.43 30.71
N ILE A 37 -43.31 7.38 31.42
CA ILE A 37 -42.43 6.28 31.85
C ILE A 37 -41.88 5.49 30.65
N GLU A 38 -42.70 5.23 29.63
CA GLU A 38 -42.28 4.53 28.41
C GLU A 38 -41.28 5.37 27.63
N LEU A 39 -41.48 6.69 27.59
CA LEU A 39 -40.53 7.62 26.98
C LEU A 39 -39.18 7.61 27.71
N MET A 40 -39.18 7.63 29.04
CA MET A 40 -37.94 7.55 29.83
C MET A 40 -37.21 6.23 29.58
N ILE A 41 -37.92 5.10 29.57
CA ILE A 41 -37.33 3.79 29.28
C ILE A 41 -36.76 3.78 27.85
N ALA A 42 -37.50 4.26 26.86
CA ALA A 42 -37.03 4.34 25.48
C ALA A 42 -35.75 5.19 25.36
N MET A 43 -35.70 6.36 26.01
CA MET A 43 -34.51 7.22 26.02
C MET A 43 -33.31 6.52 26.65
N THR A 44 -33.49 5.83 27.79
CA THR A 44 -32.39 5.10 28.43
C THR A 44 -31.83 3.99 27.54
N ILE A 45 -32.70 3.22 26.87
CA ILE A 45 -32.28 2.16 25.93
C ILE A 45 -31.54 2.77 24.75
N THR A 46 -32.04 3.89 24.18
CA THR A 46 -31.34 4.55 23.07
C THR A 46 -29.97 5.07 23.47
N LEU A 47 -29.79 5.55 24.70
CA LEU A 47 -28.51 6.03 25.19
C LEU A 47 -27.50 4.89 25.38
N VAL A 48 -27.96 3.76 25.92
CA VAL A 48 -27.13 2.53 26.02
C VAL A 48 -26.74 2.03 24.62
N MET A 49 -27.68 1.98 23.69
CA MET A 49 -27.41 1.58 22.30
C MET A 49 -26.43 2.53 21.62
N LEU A 50 -26.58 3.84 21.80
CA LEU A 50 -25.65 4.82 21.24
C LEU A 50 -24.24 4.65 21.83
N GLY A 51 -24.14 4.33 23.12
CA GLY A 51 -22.86 4.00 23.76
C GLY A 51 -22.15 2.82 23.10
N LEU A 52 -22.88 1.72 22.85
CA LEU A 52 -22.34 0.54 22.16
C LEU A 52 -21.94 0.84 20.70
N VAL A 53 -22.74 1.63 20.00
CA VAL A 53 -22.41 2.05 18.62
C VAL A 53 -21.16 2.93 18.60
N ALA A 54 -21.01 3.83 19.57
CA ALA A 54 -19.85 4.70 19.66
C ALA A 54 -18.55 3.92 19.90
N THR A 55 -18.57 2.88 20.76
CA THR A 55 -17.40 2.03 20.98
C THR A 55 -17.03 1.23 19.72
N LEU A 56 -18.01 0.61 19.07
CA LEU A 56 -17.77 -0.13 17.82
C LEU A 56 -17.24 0.76 16.70
N LEU A 57 -17.72 1.99 16.61
CA LEU A 57 -17.23 2.96 15.64
C LEU A 57 -15.79 3.40 15.95
N GLY A 58 -15.46 3.62 17.23
CA GLY A 58 -14.09 3.92 17.67
C GLY A 58 -13.12 2.82 17.27
N ASP A 59 -13.48 1.57 17.55
CA ASP A 59 -12.65 0.40 17.20
C ASP A 59 -12.49 0.26 15.68
N SER A 60 -13.57 0.50 14.91
CA SER A 60 -13.53 0.45 13.45
C SER A 60 -12.60 1.51 12.84
N LEU A 61 -12.62 2.74 13.37
CA LEU A 61 -11.72 3.80 12.93
C LEU A 61 -10.27 3.49 13.28
N GLY A 62 -10.02 2.99 14.50
CA GLY A 62 -8.69 2.58 14.94
C GLY A 62 -8.11 1.46 14.08
N MET A 63 -8.91 0.44 13.74
CA MET A 63 -8.49 -0.64 12.84
C MET A 63 -8.12 -0.11 11.45
N ARG A 64 -8.92 0.79 10.89
CA ARG A 64 -8.68 1.37 9.57
C ARG A 64 -7.37 2.18 9.52
N GLU A 65 -7.09 3.00 10.53
CA GLU A 65 -5.83 3.76 10.58
C GLU A 65 -4.60 2.86 10.66
N ARG A 66 -4.70 1.73 11.37
CA ARG A 66 -3.62 0.74 11.47
C ARG A 66 -3.39 0.02 10.14
N GLU A 67 -4.48 -0.39 9.49
CA GLU A 67 -4.41 -1.02 8.17
C GLU A 67 -3.86 -0.07 7.09
N SER A 68 -4.24 1.22 7.14
CA SER A 68 -3.68 2.25 6.28
C SER A 68 -2.17 2.37 6.48
N ARG A 69 -1.70 2.53 7.72
CA ARG A 69 -0.26 2.64 8.04
C ARG A 69 0.54 1.43 7.57
N LYS A 70 0.02 0.22 7.79
CA LYS A 70 0.64 -1.02 7.30
C LYS A 70 0.75 -1.02 5.78
N THR A 71 -0.32 -0.67 5.08
CA THR A 71 -0.35 -0.61 3.62
C THR A 71 0.65 0.41 3.08
N ASP A 72 0.72 1.59 3.70
CA ASP A 72 1.63 2.66 3.31
C ASP A 72 3.10 2.25 3.47
N ALA A 73 3.45 1.60 4.60
CA ALA A 73 4.80 1.13 4.86
C ALA A 73 5.25 0.04 3.87
N LEU A 74 4.37 -0.94 3.60
CA LEU A 74 4.67 -2.03 2.67
C LEU A 74 4.77 -1.52 1.21
N THR A 75 3.87 -0.64 0.79
CA THR A 75 3.88 -0.06 -0.56
C THR A 75 5.14 0.77 -0.77
N SER A 76 5.50 1.58 0.22
CA SER A 76 6.71 2.40 0.17
C SER A 76 7.95 1.50 0.09
N ALA A 77 8.04 0.42 0.89
CA ALA A 77 9.18 -0.49 0.88
C ALA A 77 9.37 -1.17 -0.49
N GLN A 78 8.28 -1.54 -1.15
CA GLN A 78 8.32 -2.05 -2.52
C GLN A 78 8.79 -0.99 -3.53
N ALA A 79 8.33 0.25 -3.41
CA ALA A 79 8.79 1.34 -4.27
C ALA A 79 10.29 1.59 -4.10
N ALA A 80 10.79 1.57 -2.86
CA ALA A 80 12.21 1.68 -2.55
C ALA A 80 13.03 0.55 -3.18
N LEU A 81 12.55 -0.70 -3.07
CA LEU A 81 13.19 -1.84 -3.73
C LEU A 81 13.26 -1.68 -5.24
N ASN A 82 12.20 -1.20 -5.88
CA ASN A 82 12.17 -1.02 -7.33
C ASN A 82 13.20 0.02 -7.79
N VAL A 83 13.27 1.16 -7.11
CA VAL A 83 14.26 2.21 -7.41
C VAL A 83 15.69 1.70 -7.22
N MET A 84 15.97 1.11 -6.04
CA MET A 84 17.31 0.57 -5.77
C MET A 84 17.68 -0.54 -6.77
N SER A 85 16.75 -1.43 -7.11
CA SER A 85 17.01 -2.51 -8.07
C SER A 85 17.38 -1.98 -9.44
N TYR A 86 16.67 -0.94 -9.91
CA TYR A 86 16.94 -0.33 -11.20
C TYR A 86 18.33 0.32 -11.24
N GLU A 87 18.68 1.13 -10.24
CA GLU A 87 19.97 1.81 -10.23
C GLU A 87 21.14 0.83 -10.04
N ILE A 88 21.01 -0.12 -9.11
CA ILE A 88 22.06 -1.13 -8.84
C ILE A 88 22.26 -2.05 -10.05
N SER A 89 21.20 -2.36 -10.80
CA SER A 89 21.31 -3.15 -12.04
C SER A 89 22.22 -2.49 -13.08
N ASN A 90 22.29 -1.16 -13.09
CA ASN A 90 23.14 -0.40 -14.01
C ASN A 90 24.57 -0.19 -13.50
N SER A 91 24.90 -0.75 -12.33
CA SER A 91 26.24 -0.67 -11.79
C SER A 91 27.29 -1.19 -12.77
N GLY A 92 28.38 -0.42 -12.90
CA GLY A 92 29.49 -0.72 -13.80
C GLY A 92 29.22 -0.39 -15.27
N PHE A 93 28.07 0.18 -15.63
CA PHE A 93 27.82 0.66 -16.99
C PHE A 93 28.88 1.72 -17.37
N GLY A 94 29.44 1.60 -18.59
CA GLY A 94 30.53 2.47 -19.07
C GLY A 94 31.88 2.30 -18.34
N LEU A 95 32.02 1.32 -17.44
CA LEU A 95 33.25 1.04 -16.69
C LEU A 95 33.88 -0.31 -17.11
N THR A 96 35.09 -0.59 -16.63
CA THR A 96 35.77 -1.89 -16.84
C THR A 96 35.52 -2.89 -15.71
N SER A 97 34.93 -2.43 -14.60
CA SER A 97 34.60 -3.24 -13.44
C SER A 97 33.08 -3.31 -13.21
N ASN A 98 32.65 -4.13 -12.26
CA ASN A 98 31.25 -4.23 -11.86
C ASN A 98 30.69 -2.95 -11.23
N GLY A 99 31.48 -1.88 -11.08
CA GLY A 99 31.06 -0.59 -10.56
C GLY A 99 30.96 -0.49 -9.04
N ILE A 100 31.10 -1.59 -8.29
CA ILE A 100 31.01 -1.54 -6.82
C ILE A 100 32.27 -0.93 -6.22
N VAL A 101 32.11 0.01 -5.30
CA VAL A 101 33.21 0.54 -4.47
C VAL A 101 33.34 -0.33 -3.22
N ILE A 102 34.27 -1.29 -3.27
CA ILE A 102 34.42 -2.33 -2.25
C ILE A 102 34.67 -1.76 -0.85
N ALA A 103 35.50 -0.72 -0.74
CA ALA A 103 35.88 -0.12 0.54
C ALA A 103 34.69 0.50 1.29
N ASP A 104 33.69 0.98 0.55
CA ASP A 104 32.52 1.70 1.08
C ASP A 104 31.24 0.84 1.03
N SER A 105 31.39 -0.47 0.78
CA SER A 105 30.27 -1.39 0.64
C SER A 105 30.38 -2.52 1.64
N ASN A 106 29.28 -2.78 2.36
CA ASN A 106 29.18 -3.78 3.40
C ASN A 106 27.72 -4.25 3.54
N ARG A 107 27.39 -4.95 4.63
CA ARG A 107 26.05 -5.48 4.84
C ARG A 107 24.95 -4.41 4.83
N THR A 108 25.20 -3.19 5.29
CA THR A 108 24.17 -2.15 5.48
C THR A 108 24.35 -0.92 4.59
N GLN A 109 25.44 -0.90 3.83
CA GLN A 109 25.77 0.19 2.92
C GLN A 109 26.24 -0.37 1.58
N LEU A 110 25.78 0.21 0.49
CA LEU A 110 26.22 -0.13 -0.86
C LEU A 110 26.61 1.14 -1.61
N HIS A 111 27.87 1.24 -1.99
CA HIS A 111 28.38 2.29 -2.84
C HIS A 111 28.73 1.70 -4.21
N PHE A 112 28.14 2.25 -5.26
CA PHE A 112 28.42 1.83 -6.63
C PHE A 112 28.49 3.02 -7.58
N ARG A 113 29.11 2.76 -8.73
CA ARG A 113 29.33 3.73 -9.80
C ARG A 113 28.87 3.19 -11.14
N SER A 114 28.47 4.11 -12.00
CA SER A 114 28.09 3.86 -13.39
C SER A 114 28.28 5.14 -14.18
N ASN A 115 28.91 5.07 -15.34
CA ASN A 115 29.01 6.17 -16.28
C ASN A 115 27.78 6.14 -17.21
N ILE A 116 26.68 6.77 -16.77
CA ILE A 116 25.35 6.67 -17.40
C ILE A 116 25.31 7.48 -18.69
N GLU A 117 25.99 8.62 -18.72
CA GLU A 117 26.06 9.48 -19.90
C GLU A 117 27.01 8.89 -20.97
N ASN A 118 28.02 8.13 -20.54
CA ASN A 118 28.99 7.43 -21.40
C ASN A 118 29.62 8.38 -22.44
N ASP A 119 29.83 9.63 -22.07
CA ASP A 119 30.46 10.68 -22.86
C ASP A 119 31.94 10.86 -22.51
N ASP A 120 32.34 10.45 -21.30
CA ASP A 120 33.74 10.41 -20.86
C ASP A 120 34.11 9.10 -20.13
N LEU A 121 35.19 9.10 -19.32
CA LEU A 121 35.62 7.95 -18.51
C LEU A 121 35.46 8.21 -17.00
N SER A 122 34.74 9.26 -16.64
CA SER A 122 34.50 9.70 -15.29
C SER A 122 33.11 9.24 -14.81
N THR A 123 32.85 9.45 -13.52
CA THR A 123 31.57 9.10 -12.87
C THR A 123 31.15 10.26 -11.97
N ASN A 124 31.27 11.47 -12.50
CA ASN A 124 31.11 12.73 -11.77
C ASN A 124 29.82 13.47 -12.11
N SER A 125 28.93 12.85 -12.89
CA SER A 125 27.61 13.39 -13.16
C SER A 125 26.57 12.89 -12.13
N PRO A 126 25.44 13.59 -11.97
CA PRO A 126 24.35 13.13 -11.12
C PRO A 126 23.90 11.71 -11.49
N GLY A 127 23.79 10.83 -10.49
CA GLY A 127 23.39 9.44 -10.66
C GLY A 127 24.52 8.47 -10.97
N GLU A 128 25.75 8.95 -11.13
CA GLU A 128 26.89 8.12 -11.53
C GLU A 128 27.73 7.58 -10.38
N ASP A 129 27.65 8.20 -9.21
CA ASP A 129 28.27 7.78 -7.96
C ASP A 129 27.18 7.82 -6.89
N VAL A 130 26.69 6.64 -6.48
CA VAL A 130 25.53 6.51 -5.60
C VAL A 130 25.87 5.60 -4.43
N THR A 131 25.53 6.07 -3.23
CA THR A 131 25.65 5.32 -1.99
C THR A 131 24.29 5.16 -1.32
N TYR A 132 23.89 3.92 -1.08
CA TYR A 132 22.74 3.57 -0.26
C TYR A 132 23.17 3.19 1.15
N TYR A 133 22.52 3.75 2.16
CA TYR A 133 22.70 3.35 3.55
C TYR A 133 21.41 3.57 4.35
N VAL A 134 21.34 2.97 5.54
CA VAL A 134 20.28 3.24 6.50
C VAL A 134 20.75 4.31 7.48
N ASP A 135 19.95 5.36 7.61
CA ASP A 135 20.07 6.28 8.72
C ASP A 135 19.25 5.74 9.90
N SER A 136 19.95 5.28 10.93
CA SER A 136 19.34 4.75 12.16
C SER A 136 18.61 5.81 12.97
N ALA A 137 18.95 7.10 12.82
CA ALA A 137 18.30 8.17 13.57
C ALA A 137 16.89 8.45 13.04
N THR A 138 16.69 8.32 11.72
CA THR A 138 15.41 8.59 11.06
C THR A 138 14.65 7.33 10.67
N ALA A 139 15.25 6.14 10.82
CA ALA A 139 14.72 4.85 10.37
C ALA A 139 14.36 4.91 8.88
N SER A 140 15.33 5.37 8.09
CA SER A 140 15.14 5.69 6.68
C SER A 140 16.25 5.12 5.81
N ILE A 141 15.90 4.71 4.59
CA ILE A 141 16.91 4.43 3.56
C ILE A 141 17.26 5.74 2.87
N VAL A 142 18.54 6.06 2.88
CA VAL A 142 19.10 7.26 2.30
C VAL A 142 19.85 6.90 1.03
N ARG A 143 19.58 7.66 -0.04
CA ARG A 143 20.37 7.70 -1.27
C ARG A 143 21.25 8.93 -1.21
N TYR A 144 22.56 8.71 -1.17
CA TYR A 144 23.57 9.74 -1.26
C TYR A 144 24.23 9.74 -2.64
N ASP A 145 24.40 10.92 -3.19
CA ASP A 145 25.00 11.17 -4.49
C ASP A 145 25.78 12.50 -4.41
N PRO A 146 27.11 12.47 -4.38
CA PRO A 146 27.92 13.67 -4.19
C PRO A 146 27.80 14.67 -5.35
N HIS A 147 27.33 14.22 -6.51
CA HIS A 147 27.27 15.03 -7.74
C HIS A 147 25.85 15.53 -8.05
N ALA A 148 24.83 15.04 -7.35
CA ALA A 148 23.46 15.54 -7.47
C ALA A 148 23.29 16.94 -6.83
N ALA A 149 22.34 17.72 -7.37
CA ALA A 149 21.96 19.01 -6.79
C ALA A 149 21.42 18.89 -5.35
N ILE A 150 20.74 17.78 -5.05
CA ILE A 150 20.39 17.35 -3.70
C ILE A 150 21.24 16.12 -3.41
N THR A 151 22.27 16.30 -2.60
CA THR A 151 23.28 15.24 -2.39
C THR A 151 22.76 14.09 -1.55
N THR A 152 21.77 14.34 -0.71
CA THR A 152 21.17 13.34 0.18
C THR A 152 19.67 13.38 0.01
N SER A 153 19.10 12.25 -0.42
CA SER A 153 17.66 12.10 -0.60
C SER A 153 17.18 10.88 0.18
N THR A 154 16.11 11.07 0.94
CA THR A 154 15.47 9.97 1.65
C THR A 154 14.53 9.24 0.71
N ILE A 155 14.81 7.98 0.42
CA ILE A 155 13.95 7.16 -0.46
C ILE A 155 12.67 6.80 0.26
N ILE A 156 12.78 6.47 1.54
CA ILE A 156 11.67 5.99 2.33
C ILE A 156 11.94 6.20 3.81
N ASN A 157 10.90 6.58 4.52
CA ASN A 157 10.85 6.66 5.98
C ASN A 157 10.13 5.42 6.53
N ARG A 158 10.43 5.05 7.78
CA ARG A 158 9.82 3.92 8.49
C ARG A 158 10.22 2.55 7.92
N ILE A 159 11.50 2.42 7.54
CA ILE A 159 12.13 1.11 7.35
C ILE A 159 12.97 0.79 8.58
N SER A 160 12.88 -0.45 9.05
CA SER A 160 13.67 -0.90 10.20
C SER A 160 15.10 -1.23 9.80
N SER A 161 15.31 -1.87 8.64
CA SER A 161 16.66 -2.10 8.13
C SER A 161 16.71 -2.43 6.63
N VAL A 162 17.89 -2.21 6.05
CA VAL A 162 18.32 -2.76 4.76
C VAL A 162 19.52 -3.67 5.00
N ALA A 163 19.60 -4.76 4.26
CA ALA A 163 20.79 -5.59 4.19
C ALA A 163 21.11 -5.98 2.75
N PHE A 164 22.40 -5.95 2.43
CA PHE A 164 22.96 -6.37 1.16
C PHE A 164 23.68 -7.71 1.33
N GLN A 165 23.40 -8.65 0.44
CA GLN A 165 24.18 -9.88 0.29
C GLN A 165 24.78 -9.89 -1.10
N TYR A 166 26.06 -10.23 -1.18
CA TYR A 166 26.84 -10.25 -2.41
C TYR A 166 27.08 -11.69 -2.83
N PHE A 167 26.92 -11.97 -4.12
CA PHE A 167 27.12 -13.28 -4.71
C PHE A 167 28.26 -13.20 -5.71
N ASP A 168 29.36 -13.84 -5.34
CA ASP A 168 30.60 -13.85 -6.11
C ASP A 168 30.66 -15.07 -7.02
N TYR A 169 31.06 -14.83 -8.27
CA TYR A 169 31.24 -15.86 -9.29
C TYR A 169 32.70 -15.87 -9.71
N THR A 170 33.44 -16.91 -9.32
CA THR A 170 34.86 -17.04 -9.62
C THR A 170 35.08 -17.98 -10.80
N GLY A 171 35.79 -17.53 -11.83
CA GLY A 171 36.07 -18.33 -13.03
C GLY A 171 34.80 -18.69 -13.80
N SER A 172 34.72 -19.90 -14.32
CA SER A 172 33.56 -20.40 -15.07
C SER A 172 32.47 -21.02 -14.19
N ASN A 173 32.56 -20.90 -12.86
CA ASN A 173 31.58 -21.49 -11.95
C ASN A 173 30.24 -20.75 -12.02
N SER A 174 29.16 -21.49 -12.28
CA SER A 174 27.79 -20.99 -12.23
C SER A 174 27.19 -20.94 -10.82
N THR A 175 27.88 -21.52 -9.84
CA THR A 175 27.45 -21.52 -8.43
C THR A 175 28.13 -20.37 -7.70
N PRO A 176 27.37 -19.37 -7.21
CA PRO A 176 27.95 -18.25 -6.50
C PRO A 176 28.31 -18.57 -5.05
N THR A 177 29.32 -17.88 -4.52
CA THR A 177 29.61 -17.83 -3.09
C THR A 177 28.97 -16.58 -2.49
N MET A 178 28.22 -16.73 -1.39
CA MET A 178 27.57 -15.59 -0.71
C MET A 178 28.52 -14.95 0.30
N SER A 179 28.55 -13.62 0.33
CA SER A 179 29.32 -12.80 1.27
C SER A 179 28.52 -11.55 1.70
N TYR A 180 28.92 -10.93 2.81
CA TYR A 180 28.42 -9.61 3.25
C TYR A 180 29.37 -8.46 2.89
N THR A 181 30.49 -8.77 2.25
CA THR A 181 31.43 -7.81 1.68
C THR A 181 31.60 -8.14 0.19
N PRO A 182 31.44 -7.15 -0.70
CA PRO A 182 31.59 -7.39 -2.13
C PRO A 182 33.05 -7.65 -2.50
N THR A 183 33.25 -8.23 -3.67
CA THR A 183 34.55 -8.37 -4.31
C THR A 183 34.46 -7.98 -5.78
N ASN A 184 35.59 -7.97 -6.48
CA ASN A 184 35.62 -7.75 -7.93
C ASN A 184 34.83 -8.84 -8.70
N ASN A 185 34.59 -9.99 -8.07
CA ASN A 185 33.85 -11.11 -8.67
C ASN A 185 32.35 -11.07 -8.33
N THR A 186 31.87 -10.08 -7.59
CA THR A 186 30.45 -9.92 -7.30
C THR A 186 29.70 -9.73 -8.61
N GLY A 187 28.79 -10.67 -8.89
CA GLY A 187 27.94 -10.66 -10.08
C GLY A 187 26.47 -10.47 -9.77
N ARG A 188 26.03 -10.73 -8.54
CA ARG A 188 24.65 -10.53 -8.12
C ARG A 188 24.61 -9.97 -6.71
N ILE A 189 23.65 -9.09 -6.45
CA ILE A 189 23.36 -8.52 -5.14
C ILE A 189 21.93 -8.90 -4.78
N ARG A 190 21.72 -9.30 -3.52
CA ARG A 190 20.39 -9.39 -2.93
C ARG A 190 20.18 -8.24 -1.97
N ILE A 191 19.12 -7.48 -2.21
CA ILE A 191 18.66 -6.46 -1.27
C ILE A 191 17.57 -7.09 -0.41
N ILE A 192 17.70 -6.90 0.90
CA ILE A 192 16.76 -7.36 1.90
C ILE A 192 16.29 -6.12 2.66
N ILE A 193 15.02 -5.77 2.51
CA ILE A 193 14.38 -4.73 3.31
C ILE A 193 13.55 -5.39 4.39
N THR A 194 13.68 -4.92 5.62
CA THR A 194 12.87 -5.33 6.76
C THR A 194 12.04 -4.15 7.25
N VAL A 195 10.72 -4.35 7.31
CA VAL A 195 9.75 -3.40 7.84
C VAL A 195 9.15 -3.99 9.11
N GLU A 196 9.35 -3.32 10.22
CA GLU A 196 8.67 -3.58 11.49
C GLU A 196 7.38 -2.76 11.50
N LEU A 197 6.28 -3.46 11.75
CA LEU A 197 4.96 -2.86 11.84
C LEU A 197 4.70 -2.49 13.30
N GLU A 198 4.04 -1.35 13.52
CA GLU A 198 3.63 -0.94 14.86
C GLU A 198 2.76 -2.00 15.54
N ASP A 199 2.93 -2.18 16.85
CA ASP A 199 2.13 -3.12 17.63
C ASP A 199 0.64 -2.77 17.59
N VAL A 200 -0.18 -3.81 17.48
CA VAL A 200 -1.63 -3.72 17.34
C VAL A 200 -2.25 -4.63 18.37
N GLU A 201 -2.99 -4.06 19.31
CA GLU A 201 -3.81 -4.82 20.26
C GLU A 201 -4.69 -5.87 19.53
N GLY A 202 -4.55 -7.14 19.94
CA GLY A 202 -5.24 -8.27 19.31
C GLY A 202 -4.48 -8.96 18.16
N GLN A 203 -3.28 -8.49 17.82
CA GLN A 203 -2.34 -9.19 16.94
C GLN A 203 -1.06 -9.55 17.69
N PRO A 204 -0.24 -10.47 17.18
CA PRO A 204 1.11 -10.67 17.70
C PRO A 204 1.91 -9.37 17.58
N ASP A 205 2.59 -9.00 18.66
CA ASP A 205 3.54 -7.90 18.72
C ASP A 205 4.75 -8.16 17.80
N ASP A 206 5.47 -7.10 17.43
CA ASP A 206 6.70 -7.13 16.63
C ASP A 206 6.52 -7.80 15.26
N GLN A 207 5.46 -7.45 14.53
CA GLN A 207 5.25 -7.97 13.18
C GLN A 207 6.32 -7.46 12.21
N ILE A 208 7.18 -8.37 11.78
CA ILE A 208 8.23 -8.11 10.81
C ILE A 208 7.83 -8.62 9.43
N VAL A 209 7.88 -7.74 8.44
CA VAL A 209 7.74 -8.09 7.02
C VAL A 209 9.06 -7.88 6.30
N THR A 210 9.52 -8.91 5.60
CA THR A 210 10.77 -8.86 4.83
C THR A 210 10.50 -8.94 3.35
N PHE A 211 11.06 -7.99 2.59
CA PHE A 211 11.10 -8.02 1.14
C PHE A 211 12.51 -8.37 0.66
N LYS A 212 12.60 -9.18 -0.39
CA LYS A 212 13.87 -9.60 -0.99
C LYS A 212 13.80 -9.45 -2.49
N THR A 213 14.86 -8.92 -3.07
CA THR A 213 15.05 -8.86 -4.52
C THR A 213 16.49 -9.25 -4.86
N ASP A 214 16.66 -10.02 -5.92
CA ASP A 214 17.95 -10.45 -6.46
C ASP A 214 18.21 -9.68 -7.75
N ILE A 215 19.35 -9.00 -7.82
CA ILE A 215 19.73 -8.15 -8.95
C ILE A 215 21.09 -8.60 -9.47
N THR A 216 21.15 -8.92 -10.75
CA THR A 216 22.41 -9.24 -11.42
C THR A 216 23.04 -7.95 -11.94
N LEU A 217 24.34 -7.77 -11.71
CA LEU A 217 25.06 -6.57 -12.12
C LEU A 217 25.43 -6.68 -13.59
N ARG A 218 25.13 -5.61 -14.35
CA ARG A 218 25.34 -5.55 -15.79
C ARG A 218 26.79 -5.83 -16.18
N ASN A 219 27.74 -5.14 -15.57
CA ASN A 219 29.15 -5.24 -15.93
C ASN A 219 29.96 -6.18 -15.02
N SER A 220 29.30 -7.21 -14.50
CA SER A 220 30.02 -8.24 -13.75
C SER A 220 30.75 -9.19 -14.69
N ASN A 221 31.92 -9.68 -14.25
CA ASN A 221 32.69 -10.70 -14.99
C ASN A 221 31.82 -11.93 -15.33
N TYR A 222 30.92 -12.32 -14.42
CA TYR A 222 29.96 -13.39 -14.65
C TYR A 222 29.03 -13.14 -15.85
N MET A 223 28.49 -11.92 -15.99
CA MET A 223 27.59 -11.58 -17.09
C MET A 223 28.34 -11.38 -18.41
N LEU A 224 29.55 -10.83 -18.36
CA LEU A 224 30.39 -10.66 -19.54
C LEU A 224 30.78 -11.99 -20.19
N ASN A 225 31.00 -13.05 -19.38
CA ASN A 225 31.35 -14.38 -19.90
C ASN A 225 30.15 -15.20 -20.45
N GLN A 226 28.93 -14.64 -20.44
CA GLN A 226 27.74 -15.31 -21.00
C GLN A 226 27.45 -14.93 -22.46
N TYR A 227 28.15 -13.93 -22.99
CA TYR A 227 28.05 -13.45 -24.38
C TYR A 227 29.31 -13.81 -25.16
#